data_AF-A0A836WKB6-F1
#
_entry.id   AF-A0A836WKB6-F1
#
_cell.length_a   1.000
_cell.length_b   1.000
_cell.length_c   1.000
_cell.angle_alpha   90.00
_cell.angle_beta   90.00
_cell.angle_gamma   90.00
#
_symmetry.space_group_name_H-M   'P 1'
#
loop_
_entity.id
_entity.type
_entity.pdbx_description
1 polymer ?
#
loop_
_entity_poly.entity_id
_entity_poly.type
_entity_poly.pdbx_seq_one_letter_code
_entity_poly.pdbx_strand_id
1 'polypeptide(L)'
;MLREGRVKVNGEVARLGQVVDPDRDEVVVDGRPVRAKRSFSYIILNKPPGVVVSKDDPFGRPTIFDLGLPRDLFHVGRLDMDSEGLLLLTDDGQLAYRL
;
A
#
# COMPACT_ATOMS: atom_id res chain seq x y z
N MET A 1 -0.52 17.38 -1.41
CA MET A 1 0.74 16.98 -2.09
C MET A 1 0.86 17.45 -3.53
N LEU A 2 0.18 16.84 -4.53
CA LEU A 2 0.33 17.27 -5.94
C LEU A 2 -0.10 18.73 -6.19
N ARG A 3 -1.26 19.12 -5.65
CA ARG A 3 -1.80 20.50 -5.76
C ARG A 3 -0.96 21.57 -5.03
N GLU A 4 -0.09 21.16 -4.12
CA GLU A 4 0.83 22.04 -3.39
C GLU A 4 2.17 22.24 -4.13
N GLY A 5 2.35 21.64 -5.31
CA GLY A 5 3.60 21.75 -6.08
C GLY A 5 4.79 21.00 -5.48
N ARG A 6 4.55 20.13 -4.50
CA ARG A 6 5.58 19.38 -3.76
C ARG A 6 6.21 18.22 -4.56
N VAL A 7 5.56 17.82 -5.64
CA VAL A 7 6.01 16.74 -6.52
C VAL A 7 6.48 17.35 -7.83
N LYS A 8 7.70 16.99 -8.24
CA LYS A 8 8.27 17.35 -9.55
C LYS A 8 8.53 16.09 -10.37
N VAL A 9 8.26 16.17 -11.66
CA VAL A 9 8.65 15.17 -12.65
C VAL A 9 9.58 15.86 -13.64
N ASN A 10 10.82 15.36 -13.77
CA ASN A 10 11.84 15.93 -14.64
C ASN A 10 12.05 17.44 -14.41
N GLY A 11 12.00 17.87 -13.14
CA GLY A 11 12.19 19.27 -12.74
C GLY A 11 10.94 20.16 -12.79
N GLU A 12 9.85 19.72 -13.43
CA GLU A 12 8.60 20.46 -13.55
C GLU A 12 7.56 20.01 -12.51
N VAL A 13 6.69 20.92 -12.05
CA VAL A 13 5.62 20.59 -11.11
C VAL A 13 4.64 19.59 -11.75
N ALA A 14 4.42 18.47 -11.08
CA ALA A 14 3.56 17.39 -11.56
C ALA A 14 2.10 17.83 -11.66
N ARG A 15 1.39 17.36 -12.69
CA ARG A 15 -0.06 17.58 -12.88
C ARG A 15 -0.87 16.38 -12.40
N LEU A 16 -2.10 16.63 -11.94
CA LEU A 16 -3.01 15.56 -11.54
C LEU A 16 -3.31 14.67 -12.75
N GLY A 17 -3.16 13.35 -12.59
CA GLY A 17 -3.36 12.38 -13.66
C GLY A 17 -2.17 12.23 -14.63
N GLN A 18 -1.05 12.91 -14.38
CA GLN A 18 0.16 12.72 -15.17
C GLN A 18 0.69 11.29 -14.99
N VAL A 19 0.90 10.61 -16.12
CA VAL A 19 1.55 9.29 -16.19
C VAL A 19 3.06 9.51 -16.29
N VAL A 20 3.84 8.67 -15.62
CA VAL A 20 5.31 8.69 -15.62
C VAL A 20 5.85 7.30 -15.91
N ASP A 21 6.99 7.24 -16.57
CA ASP A 21 7.75 6.02 -16.81
C ASP A 21 8.83 5.87 -15.72
N PRO A 22 8.75 4.86 -14.84
CA PRO A 22 9.68 4.71 -13.72
C PRO A 22 11.13 4.43 -14.13
N ASP A 23 11.37 4.03 -15.38
CA ASP A 23 12.72 3.77 -15.91
C ASP A 23 13.33 4.98 -16.61
N ARG A 24 12.54 6.01 -16.92
CA ARG A 24 12.98 7.17 -17.71
C ARG A 24 12.77 8.51 -17.02
N ASP A 25 11.73 8.64 -16.21
CA ASP A 25 11.35 9.89 -15.56
C ASP A 25 11.90 9.99 -14.14
N GLU A 26 12.46 11.15 -13.80
CA GLU A 26 12.86 11.47 -12.43
C GLU A 26 11.68 12.06 -11.65
N VAL A 27 11.23 11.37 -10.62
CA VAL A 27 10.21 11.87 -9.70
C VAL A 27 10.86 12.33 -8.40
N VAL A 28 10.61 13.57 -8.01
CA VAL A 28 11.13 14.19 -6.78
C VAL A 28 9.96 14.68 -5.93
N VAL A 29 9.94 14.29 -4.66
CA VAL A 29 8.96 14.78 -3.67
C VAL A 29 9.70 15.53 -2.58
N ASP A 30 9.34 16.80 -2.35
CA ASP A 30 10.01 17.67 -1.37
C ASP A 30 11.54 17.72 -1.52
N GLY A 31 12.03 17.72 -2.77
CA GLY A 31 13.47 17.71 -3.07
C GLY A 31 14.17 16.35 -2.93
N ARG A 32 13.45 15.28 -2.58
CA ARG A 32 14.01 13.92 -2.48
C ARG A 32 13.58 13.04 -3.66
N PRO A 33 14.53 12.37 -4.35
CA PRO A 33 14.18 11.47 -5.45
C PRO A 33 13.43 10.25 -4.92
N VAL A 34 12.38 9.87 -5.64
CA VAL A 34 11.58 8.68 -5.39
C VAL A 34 11.95 7.62 -6.43
N ARG A 35 12.20 6.39 -5.98
CA ARG A 35 12.47 5.25 -6.86
C ARG A 35 11.34 4.25 -6.75
N ALA A 36 10.94 3.69 -7.89
CA ALA A 36 10.03 2.55 -7.91
C ALA A 36 10.69 1.34 -7.22
N LYS A 37 9.94 0.62 -6.37
CA LYS A 37 10.38 -0.68 -5.85
C LYS A 37 10.49 -1.65 -7.04
N ARG A 38 11.57 -2.44 -7.07
CA ARG A 38 11.83 -3.44 -8.13
C ARG A 38 11.33 -4.85 -7.81
N SER A 39 10.87 -5.06 -6.59
CA SER A 39 10.38 -6.35 -6.10
C SER A 39 9.15 -6.14 -5.24
N PHE A 40 8.21 -7.06 -5.34
CA PHE A 40 7.04 -7.11 -4.48
C PHE A 40 7.23 -8.08 -3.32
N SER A 41 6.54 -7.80 -2.22
CA SER A 41 6.47 -8.64 -1.04
C SER A 41 5.12 -9.34 -1.01
N TYR A 42 5.11 -10.61 -0.60
CA TYR A 42 3.89 -11.40 -0.44
C TYR A 42 3.94 -12.14 0.90
N ILE A 43 2.89 -11.97 1.71
CA ILE A 43 2.73 -12.66 2.99
C ILE A 43 1.39 -13.40 2.96
N ILE A 44 1.42 -14.68 3.31
CA ILE A 44 0.22 -15.45 3.59
C ILE A 44 0.05 -15.50 5.10
N LEU A 45 -1.05 -14.93 5.58
CA LEU A 45 -1.48 -15.01 6.97
C LEU A 45 -2.58 -16.06 7.07
N ASN A 46 -2.45 -17.01 7.98
CA ASN A 46 -3.62 -17.70 8.50
C ASN A 46 -4.24 -16.80 9.58
N LYS A 47 -5.23 -15.98 9.20
CA LYS A 47 -5.83 -14.98 10.08
C LYS A 47 -6.54 -15.70 11.24
N PRO A 48 -6.21 -15.36 12.50
CA PRO A 48 -6.99 -15.80 13.66
C PRO A 48 -8.32 -15.02 13.75
N PRO A 49 -9.30 -15.50 14.53
CA PRO A 49 -10.51 -14.73 14.80
C PRO A 49 -10.20 -13.58 15.77
N GLY A 50 -11.11 -12.63 15.90
CA GLY A 50 -10.98 -11.51 16.85
C GLY A 50 -10.10 -10.35 16.37
N VAL A 51 -9.64 -10.37 15.12
CA VAL A 51 -8.92 -9.25 14.49
C VAL A 51 -9.62 -8.79 13.21
N VAL A 52 -9.68 -7.48 12.99
CA VAL A 52 -10.26 -6.85 11.81
C VAL A 52 -9.24 -6.74 10.69
N VAL A 53 -9.67 -7.00 9.45
CA VAL A 53 -8.88 -6.71 8.26
C VAL A 53 -9.03 -5.22 7.91
N SER A 54 -8.18 -4.39 8.51
CA SER A 54 -8.07 -2.95 8.22
C SER A 54 -6.69 -2.40 8.63
N LYS A 55 -6.23 -1.32 7.99
CA LYS A 55 -5.03 -0.57 8.44
C LYS A 55 -5.30 0.31 9.67
N ASP A 56 -6.52 0.81 9.77
CA ASP A 56 -6.99 1.68 10.83
C ASP A 56 -8.45 1.33 11.13
N ASP A 57 -8.79 1.14 12.40
CA ASP A 57 -10.14 0.82 12.83
C ASP A 57 -10.69 1.96 13.70
N PRO A 58 -11.74 2.69 13.28
CA PRO A 58 -12.25 3.84 14.01
C PRO A 58 -12.88 3.47 15.36
N PHE A 59 -13.17 2.19 15.60
CA PHE A 59 -13.72 1.68 16.85
C PHE A 59 -12.64 1.12 17.78
N GLY A 60 -11.36 1.24 17.42
CA GLY A 60 -10.23 0.80 18.24
C GLY A 60 -10.12 -0.72 18.39
N ARG A 61 -10.72 -1.50 17.49
CA ARG A 61 -10.62 -2.96 17.52
C ARG A 61 -9.24 -3.42 17.05
N PRO A 62 -8.72 -4.56 17.55
CA PRO A 62 -7.49 -5.14 17.06
C PRO A 62 -7.54 -5.41 15.56
N THR A 63 -6.46 -5.09 14.87
CA THR A 63 -6.30 -5.28 13.43
C THR A 63 -5.30 -6.37 13.13
N ILE A 64 -5.30 -6.87 11.89
CA ILE A 64 -4.26 -7.80 11.42
C ILE A 64 -2.84 -7.23 11.54
N PHE A 65 -2.66 -5.90 11.55
CA PHE A 65 -1.34 -5.28 11.69
C PHE A 65 -0.84 -5.28 13.13
N ASP A 66 -1.73 -5.46 14.11
CA ASP A 66 -1.35 -5.61 15.52
C ASP A 66 -0.76 -7.01 15.80
N LEU A 67 -0.85 -7.92 14.82
CA LEU A 67 -0.13 -9.21 14.81
C LEU A 67 1.34 -9.09 14.38
N GLY A 68 1.86 -7.87 14.20
CA GLY A 68 3.25 -7.63 13.79
C GLY A 68 3.49 -7.66 12.28
N LEU A 69 2.43 -7.55 11.47
CA LEU A 69 2.55 -7.50 10.01
C LEU A 69 3.07 -6.12 9.54
N PRO A 70 3.85 -6.06 8.45
CA PRO A 70 4.32 -4.78 7.91
C PRO A 70 3.16 -3.90 7.44
N ARG A 71 3.09 -2.66 7.94
CA ARG A 71 1.99 -1.72 7.66
C ARG A 71 2.01 -1.13 6.25
N ASP A 72 3.11 -1.27 5.52
CA ASP A 72 3.22 -0.83 4.13
C ASP A 72 2.53 -1.80 3.15
N LEU A 73 2.27 -3.05 3.55
CA LEU A 73 1.50 -4.00 2.74
C LEU A 73 -0.01 -3.72 2.77
N PHE A 74 -0.70 -4.20 1.74
CA PHE A 74 -2.15 -4.17 1.61
C PHE A 74 -2.70 -5.59 1.72
N HIS A 75 -3.87 -5.76 2.35
CA HIS A 75 -4.57 -7.04 2.35
C HIS A 75 -5.32 -7.24 1.03
N VAL A 76 -5.35 -8.48 0.53
CA VAL A 76 -6.11 -8.89 -0.65
C VAL A 76 -7.43 -9.49 -0.19
N GLY A 77 -8.54 -8.84 -0.56
CA GLY A 77 -9.86 -9.16 -0.01
C GLY A 77 -9.99 -8.83 1.48
N ARG A 78 -11.03 -9.38 2.11
CA ARG A 78 -11.27 -9.28 3.56
C ARG A 78 -11.90 -10.56 4.09
N LEU A 79 -11.57 -10.85 5.35
CA LEU A 79 -12.29 -11.80 6.19
C LEU A 79 -12.96 -11.02 7.32
N ASP A 80 -14.12 -11.49 7.75
CA ASP A 80 -14.81 -10.91 8.90
C ASP A 80 -14.01 -11.12 10.18
N MET A 81 -14.31 -10.32 11.21
CA MET A 81 -13.58 -10.35 12.48
C MET A 81 -13.55 -11.75 13.09
N ASP A 82 -14.70 -12.43 13.08
CA ASP A 82 -14.88 -13.76 13.68
C ASP A 82 -14.43 -14.91 12.76
N SER A 83 -14.08 -14.62 11.51
CA SER A 83 -13.63 -15.62 10.54
C SER A 83 -12.14 -15.92 10.70
N GLU A 84 -11.78 -17.17 10.44
CA GLU A 84 -10.40 -17.65 10.36
C GLU A 84 -10.06 -18.03 8.92
N GLY A 85 -8.77 -18.01 8.58
CA GLY A 85 -8.28 -18.61 7.35
C GLY A 85 -7.30 -17.77 6.57
N LEU A 86 -7.07 -18.16 5.32
CA LEU A 86 -6.04 -17.58 4.48
C LEU A 86 -6.36 -16.14 4.10
N LEU A 87 -5.42 -15.24 4.38
CA LEU A 87 -5.41 -13.85 3.95
C LEU A 87 -4.06 -13.53 3.32
N LEU A 88 -4.06 -13.02 2.08
CA LEU A 88 -2.85 -12.57 1.40
C LEU A 88 -2.61 -11.09 1.70
N LEU A 89 -1.35 -10.71 1.94
CA LEU A 89 -0.90 -9.33 1.99
C LEU A 89 0.22 -9.08 0.99
N THR A 90 0.18 -7.94 0.29
CA THR A 90 1.19 -7.59 -0.71
C THR A 90 1.31 -6.08 -0.93
N ASP A 91 2.45 -5.61 -1.44
CA ASP A 91 2.63 -4.27 -2.03
C ASP A 91 2.51 -4.27 -3.57
N ASP A 92 2.18 -5.41 -4.17
CA ASP A 92 1.78 -5.54 -5.57
C ASP A 92 0.30 -5.14 -5.75
N GLY A 93 0.07 -3.85 -6.00
CA GLY A 93 -1.27 -3.32 -6.22
C GLY A 93 -1.99 -3.94 -7.42
N GLN A 94 -1.27 -4.37 -8.46
CA GLN A 94 -1.88 -4.96 -9.65
C GLN A 94 -2.36 -6.39 -9.38
N LEU A 95 -1.60 -7.18 -8.62
CA LEU A 95 -2.07 -8.47 -8.15
C LEU A 95 -3.25 -8.30 -7.19
N ALA A 96 -3.15 -7.40 -6.21
CA ALA A 96 -4.18 -7.17 -5.22
C ALA A 96 -5.53 -6.73 -5.82
N TYR A 97 -5.51 -6.03 -6.96
CA TYR A 97 -6.73 -5.64 -7.67
C TYR A 97 -7.34 -6.78 -8.51
N ARG A 98 -6.52 -7.70 -9.02
CA ARG A 98 -6.99 -8.80 -9.88
C ARG A 98 -7.62 -9.95 -9.11
N LEU A 99 -7.32 -10.06 -7.81
CA LEU A 99 -7.80 -11.09 -6.90
C LEU A 99 -8.94 -10.56 -6.03
#